data_AF-A0A7R9PA61-F1
#
_entry.id   AF-A0A7R9PA61-F1
#
_cell.length_a   1.000
_cell.length_b   1.000
_cell.length_c   1.000
_cell.angle_alpha   90.00
_cell.angle_beta   90.00
_cell.angle_gamma   90.00
#
_symmetry.space_group_name_H-M   'P 1'
#
loop_
_entity.id
_entity.type
_entity.pdbx_description
1 polymer ?
#
loop_
_entity_poly.entity_id
_entity_poly.type
_entity_poly.pdbx_seq_one_letter_code
_entity_poly.pdbx_strand_id
1 'polypeptide(L)'
;MVCTVQRHHLDFGSMESRIASMTSIIRNWQELYEQFPRNKRLNVRLKELIDKRKKFLKYLRRWDYKRYEWLLDKLDVVYHPPPNEYRRVTRKDSLCKLTEKYCNDLKEQRLKQYKETLESQQIEFLRDKIKSYVKIREIEAACGVEYSISQELIDDVDVQIQELLEKQKTRKSQE
;
A
#
# COMPACT_ATOMS: atom_id res chain seq x y z
N MET A 1 12.24 25.46 -21.50
CA MET A 1 11.85 25.10 -20.12
C MET A 1 12.64 25.81 -19.04
N VAL A 2 13.81 26.41 -19.33
CA VAL A 2 14.63 27.06 -18.30
C VAL A 2 14.00 28.39 -17.85
N CYS A 3 13.54 29.23 -18.79
CA CYS A 3 12.97 30.55 -18.50
C CYS A 3 11.74 30.52 -17.58
N THR A 4 11.00 29.40 -17.52
CA THR A 4 9.80 29.26 -16.68
C THR A 4 10.13 29.03 -15.20
N VAL A 5 11.35 28.59 -14.92
CA VAL A 5 11.81 28.18 -13.58
C VAL A 5 12.84 29.16 -13.00
N GLN A 6 13.47 29.96 -13.87
CA GLN A 6 14.46 30.97 -13.49
C GLN A 6 13.89 32.04 -12.58
N ARG A 7 14.70 32.48 -11.61
CA ARG A 7 14.36 33.62 -10.73
C ARG A 7 14.52 34.96 -11.43
N HIS A 8 15.54 35.06 -12.30
CA HIS A 8 15.82 36.19 -13.15
C HIS A 8 16.45 35.71 -14.46
N HIS A 9 16.50 36.56 -15.49
CA HIS A 9 16.96 36.21 -16.83
C HIS A 9 18.38 35.58 -16.90
N LEU A 10 19.32 36.03 -16.04
CA LEU A 10 20.68 35.48 -15.96
C LEU A 10 20.86 34.32 -14.96
N ASP A 11 19.78 33.76 -14.40
CA ASP A 11 19.89 32.72 -13.39
C ASP A 11 20.15 31.36 -14.05
N PHE A 12 21.43 31.00 -14.19
CA PHE A 12 21.83 29.67 -14.70
C PHE A 12 22.42 28.78 -13.59
N GLY A 13 22.66 29.36 -12.41
CA GLY A 13 23.35 28.72 -11.29
C GLY A 13 22.41 28.06 -10.28
N SER A 14 21.16 28.54 -10.17
CA SER A 14 20.20 27.99 -9.23
C SER A 14 19.91 26.51 -9.50
N MET A 15 19.59 25.78 -8.43
CA MET A 15 19.31 24.35 -8.54
C MET A 15 18.09 24.08 -9.42
N GLU A 16 17.08 24.95 -9.36
CA GLU A 16 15.88 24.85 -10.17
C GLU A 16 16.22 25.01 -11.67
N SER A 17 16.97 26.05 -12.03
CA SER A 17 17.39 26.33 -13.40
C SER A 17 18.30 25.24 -13.96
N ARG A 18 19.20 24.68 -13.14
CA ARG A 18 20.03 23.53 -13.52
C ARG A 18 19.20 22.29 -13.80
N ILE A 19 18.21 21.97 -12.95
CA ILE A 19 17.32 20.82 -13.17
C ILE A 19 16.48 21.01 -14.44
N ALA A 20 15.98 22.23 -14.69
CA ALA A 20 15.23 22.57 -15.90
C ALA A 20 16.09 22.43 -17.17
N SER A 21 17.34 22.88 -17.12
CA SER A 21 18.31 22.74 -18.22
C SER A 21 18.61 21.26 -18.50
N MET A 22 18.92 20.49 -17.46
CA MET A 22 19.15 19.05 -17.58
C MET A 22 17.93 18.32 -18.14
N THR A 23 16.72 18.68 -17.69
CA THR A 23 15.47 18.09 -18.20
C THR A 23 15.25 18.40 -19.68
N SER A 24 15.55 19.64 -20.11
CA SER A 24 15.48 20.02 -21.52
C SER A 24 16.44 19.20 -22.38
N ILE A 25 17.69 19.05 -21.93
CA ILE A 25 18.70 18.24 -22.62
C ILE A 25 18.31 16.76 -22.67
N ILE A 26 17.79 16.21 -21.56
CA ILE A 26 17.32 14.81 -21.50
C ILE A 26 16.23 14.56 -22.54
N ARG A 27 15.23 15.44 -22.66
CA ARG A 27 14.15 15.30 -23.65
C ARG A 27 14.70 15.28 -25.08
N ASN A 28 15.56 16.24 -25.43
CA ASN A 28 16.18 16.30 -26.75
C ASN A 28 17.05 15.05 -27.04
N TRP A 29 17.79 14.56 -26.04
CA TRP A 29 18.62 13.36 -26.20
C TRP A 29 17.80 12.07 -26.25
N GLN A 30 16.63 12.02 -25.64
CA GLN A 30 15.69 10.90 -25.77
C GLN A 30 15.19 10.79 -27.20
N GLU A 31 14.74 11.90 -27.80
CA GLU A 31 14.32 11.94 -29.22
C GLU A 31 15.46 11.51 -30.16
N LEU A 32 16.68 12.02 -29.91
CA LEU A 32 17.86 11.64 -30.70
C LEU A 32 18.22 10.16 -30.52
N TYR A 33 18.08 9.62 -29.31
CA TYR A 33 18.38 8.22 -29.03
C TYR A 33 17.36 7.27 -29.69
N GLU A 34 16.10 7.69 -29.77
CA GLU A 34 15.05 6.97 -30.49
C GLU A 34 15.36 6.86 -31.99
N GLN A 35 15.86 7.94 -32.60
CA GLN A 35 16.32 7.94 -33.99
C GLN A 35 17.60 7.12 -34.20
N PHE A 36 18.55 7.17 -33.26
CA PHE A 36 19.87 6.55 -33.38
C PHE A 36 20.23 5.62 -32.20
N PRO A 37 19.56 4.47 -32.05
CA PRO A 37 19.68 3.61 -30.87
C PRO A 37 21.06 2.95 -30.70
N ARG A 38 21.83 2.84 -31.78
CA ARG A 38 23.18 2.26 -31.78
C ARG A 38 24.25 3.20 -31.25
N ASN A 39 23.93 4.48 -31.00
CA ASN A 39 24.89 5.45 -30.47
C ASN A 39 25.17 5.20 -28.96
N LYS A 40 26.20 4.40 -28.67
CA LYS A 40 26.61 4.05 -27.31
C LYS A 40 27.03 5.26 -26.47
N ARG A 41 27.69 6.25 -27.08
CA ARG A 41 28.17 7.46 -26.37
C ARG A 41 26.99 8.30 -25.86
N LEU A 42 25.95 8.45 -26.69
CA LEU A 42 24.73 9.15 -26.30
C LEU A 42 24.02 8.43 -25.14
N ASN A 43 23.91 7.10 -25.21
CA ASN A 43 23.29 6.30 -24.14
C ASN A 43 23.99 6.50 -22.78
N VAL A 44 25.33 6.44 -22.75
CA VAL A 44 26.10 6.67 -21.52
C VAL A 44 25.86 8.08 -20.97
N ARG A 45 25.99 9.11 -21.81
CA ARG A 45 25.76 10.51 -21.39
C ARG A 45 24.34 10.76 -20.90
N LEU A 46 23.35 10.17 -21.57
CA LEU A 46 21.94 10.28 -21.18
C LEU A 46 21.71 9.68 -19.80
N LYS A 47 22.25 8.49 -19.53
CA LYS A 47 22.18 7.84 -18.21
C LYS A 47 22.83 8.70 -17.12
N GLU A 48 24.05 9.17 -17.35
CA GLU A 48 24.78 10.03 -16.40
C GLU A 48 24.00 11.31 -16.09
N LEU A 49 23.38 11.92 -17.11
CA LEU A 49 22.60 13.14 -16.96
C LEU A 49 21.31 12.90 -16.17
N ILE A 50 20.62 11.78 -16.41
CA ILE A 50 19.44 11.35 -15.64
C ILE A 50 19.81 11.14 -14.17
N ASP A 51 20.91 10.45 -13.88
CA ASP A 51 21.34 10.17 -12.51
C ASP A 51 21.80 11.43 -11.78
N LYS A 52 22.50 12.33 -12.47
CA LYS A 52 22.86 13.65 -11.95
C LYS A 52 21.61 14.48 -11.64
N ARG A 53 20.56 14.41 -12.48
CA ARG A 53 19.29 15.11 -12.24
C ARG A 53 18.58 14.55 -11.00
N LYS A 54 18.51 13.22 -10.86
CA LYS A 54 17.96 12.55 -9.67
C LYS A 54 18.69 12.97 -8.39
N LYS A 55 20.01 13.09 -8.44
CA LYS A 55 20.84 13.57 -7.32
C LYS A 55 20.46 15.00 -6.92
N PHE A 56 20.28 15.91 -7.88
CA PHE A 56 19.84 17.28 -7.57
C PHE A 56 18.41 17.34 -7.04
N LEU A 57 17.48 16.55 -7.57
CA LEU A 57 16.12 16.45 -7.01
C LEU A 57 16.13 15.97 -5.56
N LYS A 58 17.00 15.00 -5.23
CA LYS A 58 17.20 14.55 -3.84
C LYS A 58 17.69 15.68 -2.93
N TYR A 59 18.63 16.52 -3.40
CA TYR A 59 19.10 17.67 -2.62
C TYR A 59 18.03 18.74 -2.46
N LEU A 60 17.33 19.08 -3.53
CA LEU A 60 16.26 20.07 -3.48
C LEU A 60 15.16 19.64 -2.51
N ARG A 61 14.75 18.36 -2.54
CA ARG A 61 13.77 17.80 -1.60
C ARG A 61 14.22 17.92 -0.14
N ARG A 62 15.53 17.83 0.13
CA ARG A 62 16.08 17.97 1.49
C ARG A 62 16.15 19.43 1.95
N TRP A 63 16.42 20.36 1.03
CA TRP A 63 16.63 21.77 1.37
C TRP A 63 15.34 22.58 1.40
N ASP A 64 14.49 22.44 0.40
CA ASP A 64 13.24 23.20 0.26
C ASP A 64 12.18 22.34 -0.43
N TYR A 65 11.28 21.79 0.39
CA TYR A 65 10.24 20.89 -0.08
C TYR A 65 9.19 21.61 -0.95
N LYS A 66 8.84 22.86 -0.64
CA LYS A 66 7.83 23.62 -1.38
C LYS A 66 8.31 23.92 -2.79
N ARG A 67 9.56 24.37 -2.93
CA ARG A 67 10.16 24.58 -4.25
C ARG A 67 10.33 23.28 -5.03
N TYR A 68 10.65 22.20 -4.34
CA TYR A 68 10.73 20.88 -4.96
C TYR A 68 9.38 20.45 -5.56
N GLU A 69 8.28 20.55 -4.81
CA GLU A 69 6.94 20.20 -5.29
C GLU A 69 6.50 21.07 -6.48
N TRP A 70 6.68 22.39 -6.36
CA TRP A 70 6.43 23.33 -7.46
C TRP A 70 7.25 22.99 -8.71
N LEU A 71 8.52 22.61 -8.54
CA LEU A 71 9.39 22.28 -9.66
C LEU A 71 8.95 20.98 -10.38
N LEU A 72 8.49 19.98 -9.63
CA LEU A 72 7.98 18.73 -10.22
C LEU A 72 6.75 18.99 -11.09
N ASP A 73 5.83 19.81 -10.60
CA ASP A 73 4.62 20.21 -11.33
C ASP A 73 5.00 21.02 -12.59
N LYS A 74 5.87 22.04 -12.45
CA LYS A 74 6.27 22.89 -13.59
C LYS A 74 7.05 22.17 -14.68
N LEU A 75 7.87 21.19 -14.33
CA LEU A 75 8.68 20.45 -15.30
C LEU A 75 8.02 19.15 -15.77
N ASP A 76 6.87 18.78 -15.21
CA ASP A 76 6.19 17.50 -15.41
C ASP A 76 7.17 16.31 -15.25
N VAL A 77 7.71 16.20 -14.04
CA VAL A 77 8.68 15.14 -13.67
C VAL A 77 8.16 14.39 -12.46
N VAL A 78 8.05 13.06 -12.56
CA VAL A 78 7.73 12.20 -11.43
C VAL A 78 9.01 11.75 -10.72
N TYR A 79 9.14 12.12 -9.44
CA TYR A 79 10.27 11.68 -8.63
C TYR A 79 10.05 10.26 -8.09
N HIS A 80 10.99 9.38 -8.40
CA HIS A 80 11.06 8.04 -7.84
C HIS A 80 12.26 7.95 -6.89
N PRO A 81 12.07 7.60 -5.61
CA PRO A 81 13.19 7.42 -4.69
C PRO A 81 14.07 6.24 -5.15
N PRO A 82 15.40 6.31 -4.94
CA PRO A 82 16.26 5.17 -5.22
C PRO A 82 15.89 3.99 -4.30
N PRO A 83 16.01 2.74 -4.78
CA PRO A 83 15.82 1.58 -3.93
C PRO A 83 16.88 1.56 -2.82
N ASN A 84 16.54 0.94 -1.68
CA ASN A 84 17.47 0.80 -0.55
C ASN A 84 18.71 -0.02 -0.92
N GLU A 85 18.52 -1.06 -1.74
CA GLU A 85 19.58 -1.98 -2.16
C GLU A 85 19.52 -2.22 -3.67
N TYR A 86 20.69 -2.17 -4.31
CA TYR A 86 20.85 -2.54 -5.71
C TYR A 86 21.31 -3.99 -5.80
N ARG A 87 20.35 -4.91 -5.87
CA ARG A 87 20.63 -6.34 -6.13
C ARG A 87 20.37 -6.70 -7.59
N ARG A 88 21.23 -7.54 -8.15
CA ARG A 88 20.98 -8.16 -9.47
C ARG A 88 19.90 -9.22 -9.30
N VAL A 89 18.85 -9.15 -10.11
CA VAL A 89 17.79 -10.17 -10.09
C VAL A 89 18.29 -11.38 -10.88
N THR A 90 18.49 -12.50 -10.20
CA THR A 90 18.84 -13.77 -10.85
C THR A 90 17.59 -14.54 -11.29
N ARG A 91 17.75 -15.50 -12.21
CA ARG A 91 16.66 -16.38 -12.64
C ARG A 91 16.02 -17.12 -11.46
N LYS A 92 16.85 -17.64 -10.55
CA LYS A 92 16.38 -18.35 -9.34
C LYS A 92 15.53 -17.42 -8.47
N ASP A 93 16.00 -16.20 -8.20
CA ASP A 93 15.25 -15.24 -7.39
C ASP A 93 13.91 -14.87 -8.01
N SER A 94 13.86 -14.67 -9.33
CA SER A 94 12.60 -14.36 -10.01
C SER A 94 11.60 -15.50 -9.91
N LEU A 95 12.04 -16.75 -10.07
CA LEU A 95 11.17 -17.92 -9.98
C LEU A 95 10.67 -18.11 -8.56
N CYS A 96 11.57 -18.03 -7.57
CA CYS A 96 11.19 -18.12 -6.16
C CYS A 96 10.14 -17.07 -5.77
N LYS A 97 10.28 -15.82 -6.23
CA LYS A 97 9.28 -14.77 -5.97
C LYS A 97 7.94 -15.04 -6.63
N LEU A 98 7.92 -15.56 -7.85
CA LEU A 98 6.66 -15.91 -8.53
C LEU A 98 5.95 -17.06 -7.81
N THR A 99 6.69 -18.09 -7.42
CA THR A 99 6.13 -19.21 -6.65
C THR A 99 5.65 -18.76 -5.26
N GLU A 100 6.37 -17.86 -4.62
CA GLU A 100 5.99 -17.30 -3.31
C GLU A 100 4.68 -16.51 -3.41
N LYS A 101 4.56 -15.63 -4.41
CA LYS A 101 3.30 -14.90 -4.67
C LYS A 101 2.13 -15.85 -4.87
N TYR A 102 2.28 -16.83 -5.75
CA TYR A 102 1.23 -17.83 -6.01
C TYR A 102 0.83 -18.60 -4.73
N CYS A 103 1.81 -19.06 -3.96
CA CYS A 103 1.55 -19.74 -2.69
C CYS A 103 0.87 -18.83 -1.66
N ASN A 104 1.20 -17.55 -1.62
CA ASN A 104 0.55 -16.59 -0.73
C ASN A 104 -0.89 -16.33 -1.16
N ASP A 105 -1.15 -16.15 -2.45
CA ASP A 105 -2.50 -15.97 -2.99
C ASP A 105 -3.39 -17.18 -2.66
N LEU A 106 -2.86 -18.41 -2.80
CA LEU A 106 -3.58 -19.63 -2.40
C LEU A 106 -3.86 -19.68 -0.90
N LYS A 107 -2.89 -19.28 -0.06
CA LYS A 107 -3.10 -19.21 1.39
C LYS A 107 -4.18 -18.20 1.74
N GLU A 108 -4.16 -17.01 1.13
CA GLU A 108 -5.16 -15.98 1.35
C GLU A 108 -6.55 -16.45 0.94
N GLN A 109 -6.68 -17.12 -0.21
CA GLN A 109 -7.96 -17.69 -0.65
C GLN A 109 -8.49 -18.73 0.35
N ARG A 110 -7.65 -19.65 0.81
CA ARG A 110 -8.04 -20.67 1.81
C ARG A 110 -8.42 -20.04 3.14
N LEU A 111 -7.68 -19.03 3.59
CA LEU A 111 -8.00 -18.30 4.81
C LEU A 111 -9.31 -17.52 4.70
N LYS A 112 -9.61 -16.94 3.53
CA LYS A 112 -10.90 -16.28 3.27
C LYS A 112 -12.06 -17.28 3.33
N GLN A 113 -11.95 -18.41 2.62
CA GLN A 113 -12.94 -19.48 2.66
C GLN A 113 -13.16 -19.99 4.09
N TYR A 114 -12.08 -20.23 4.84
CA TYR A 114 -12.18 -20.67 6.23
C TYR A 114 -12.84 -19.60 7.12
N LYS A 115 -12.51 -18.32 6.92
CA LYS A 115 -13.14 -17.22 7.63
C LYS A 115 -14.66 -17.18 7.37
N GLU A 116 -15.09 -17.35 6.13
CA GLU A 116 -16.51 -17.43 5.77
C GLU A 116 -17.21 -18.60 6.47
N THR A 117 -16.55 -19.76 6.57
CA THR A 117 -17.11 -20.90 7.34
C THR A 117 -17.22 -20.63 8.83
N LEU A 118 -16.27 -19.89 9.43
CA LEU A 118 -16.34 -19.52 10.84
C LEU A 118 -17.41 -18.46 11.11
N GLU A 119 -17.56 -17.49 10.20
CA GLU A 119 -18.58 -16.45 10.30
C GLU A 119 -20.00 -17.03 10.22
N SER A 120 -20.22 -18.10 9.44
CA SER A 120 -21.52 -18.79 9.41
C SER A 120 -21.82 -19.58 10.69
N GLN A 121 -20.80 -20.19 11.29
CA GLN A 121 -20.91 -20.97 12.54
C GLN A 121 -21.05 -20.08 13.79
N GLN A 122 -20.65 -18.81 13.72
CA GLN A 122 -20.63 -17.90 14.86
C GLN A 122 -21.99 -17.75 15.55
N ILE A 123 -23.07 -17.67 14.77
CA ILE A 123 -24.43 -17.53 15.31
C ILE A 123 -24.86 -18.80 16.04
N GLU A 124 -24.58 -19.96 15.46
CA GLU A 124 -24.91 -21.26 16.06
C GLU A 124 -24.15 -21.46 17.38
N PHE A 125 -22.86 -21.12 17.39
CA PHE A 125 -22.04 -21.15 18.60
C PHE A 125 -22.60 -20.28 19.73
N LEU A 126 -23.03 -19.04 19.43
CA LEU A 126 -23.61 -18.15 20.44
C LEU A 126 -24.96 -18.68 20.97
N ARG A 127 -25.78 -19.31 20.13
CA ARG A 127 -27.02 -19.98 20.57
C ARG A 127 -26.73 -21.14 21.51
N ASP A 128 -25.74 -21.96 21.20
CA ASP A 128 -25.34 -23.07 22.07
C ASP A 128 -24.68 -22.59 23.37
N LYS A 129 -23.99 -21.45 23.32
CA LYS A 129 -23.49 -20.75 24.51
C LYS A 129 -24.64 -20.34 25.43
N ILE A 130 -25.71 -19.73 24.92
CA ILE A 130 -26.91 -19.40 25.71
C ILE A 130 -27.53 -20.65 26.33
N LYS A 131 -27.73 -21.71 25.54
CA LYS A 131 -28.25 -22.99 26.06
C LYS A 131 -27.39 -23.54 27.20
N SER A 132 -26.06 -23.42 27.07
CA SER A 132 -25.13 -23.87 28.11
C SER A 132 -25.24 -23.02 29.38
N TYR A 133 -25.37 -21.70 29.25
CA TYR A 133 -25.60 -20.80 30.39
C TYR A 133 -26.91 -21.10 31.11
N VAL A 134 -28.01 -21.31 30.38
CA VAL A 134 -29.30 -21.69 30.97
C VAL A 134 -29.16 -23.01 31.75
N LYS A 135 -28.53 -24.02 31.16
CA LYS A 135 -28.28 -25.31 31.82
C LYS A 135 -27.45 -25.19 33.09
N ILE A 136 -26.37 -24.40 33.07
CA ILE A 136 -25.54 -24.18 34.26
C ILE A 136 -26.37 -23.54 35.37
N ARG A 137 -27.19 -22.54 35.03
CA ARG A 137 -28.04 -21.85 35.99
C ARG A 137 -29.11 -22.74 36.60
N GLU A 138 -29.71 -23.63 35.81
CA GLU A 138 -30.66 -24.65 36.30
C GLU A 138 -29.98 -25.63 37.28
N ILE A 139 -28.75 -26.04 36.99
CA ILE A 139 -27.96 -26.90 37.87
C ILE A 139 -27.60 -26.18 39.17
N GLU A 140 -27.15 -24.92 39.11
CA GLU A 140 -26.83 -24.11 40.29
C GLU A 140 -28.07 -23.91 41.18
N ALA A 141 -29.23 -23.63 40.59
CA ALA A 141 -30.51 -23.57 41.30
C ALA A 141 -30.84 -24.88 42.01
N ALA A 142 -30.67 -26.01 41.33
CA ALA A 142 -30.92 -27.34 41.91
C ALA A 142 -29.94 -27.67 43.05
N CYS A 143 -28.69 -27.19 42.97
CA CYS A 143 -27.69 -27.35 44.01
C CYS A 143 -27.81 -26.33 45.17
N GLY A 144 -28.67 -25.31 45.05
CA GLY A 144 -28.89 -24.29 46.07
C GLY A 144 -27.72 -23.32 46.26
N VAL A 145 -26.90 -23.15 45.23
CA VAL A 145 -25.75 -22.22 45.22
C VAL A 145 -26.17 -20.90 44.56
N GLU A 146 -25.54 -19.79 44.92
CA GLU A 146 -25.73 -18.51 44.24
C GLU A 146 -25.40 -18.63 42.74
N TYR A 147 -26.15 -17.91 41.91
CA TYR A 147 -25.97 -17.95 40.46
C TYR A 147 -24.63 -17.33 40.06
N SER A 148 -23.75 -18.12 39.45
CA SER A 148 -22.46 -17.61 38.94
C SER A 148 -22.66 -16.81 37.66
N ILE A 149 -23.73 -17.10 36.91
CA ILE A 149 -24.04 -16.46 35.63
C ILE A 149 -25.23 -15.52 35.84
N SER A 150 -24.99 -14.21 35.71
CA SER A 150 -26.04 -13.19 35.78
C SER A 150 -26.93 -13.23 34.53
N GLN A 151 -28.17 -12.75 34.68
CA GLN A 151 -29.11 -12.62 33.55
C GLN A 151 -28.57 -11.66 32.48
N GLU A 152 -27.89 -10.59 32.92
CA GLU A 152 -27.26 -9.60 32.05
C GLU A 152 -26.30 -10.23 31.04
N LEU A 153 -25.53 -11.25 31.45
CA LEU A 153 -24.61 -11.96 30.55
C LEU A 153 -25.32 -12.77 29.45
N ILE A 154 -26.54 -13.24 29.71
CA ILE A 154 -27.35 -13.94 28.69
C ILE A 154 -27.88 -12.91 27.69
N ASP A 155 -28.42 -11.80 28.21
CA ASP A 155 -28.98 -10.72 27.41
C ASP A 155 -27.91 -10.07 26.52
N ASP A 156 -26.68 -9.89 27.03
CA ASP A 156 -25.52 -9.41 26.25
C ASP A 156 -25.18 -10.32 25.06
N VAL A 157 -25.28 -11.64 25.25
CA VAL A 157 -25.03 -12.60 24.17
C VAL A 157 -26.15 -12.56 23.13
N ASP A 158 -27.40 -12.36 23.55
CA ASP A 158 -28.53 -12.15 22.63
C ASP A 158 -28.38 -10.87 21.81
N VAL A 159 -27.90 -9.77 22.41
CA VAL A 159 -27.57 -8.53 21.70
C VAL A 159 -26.49 -8.79 20.65
N GLN A 160 -25.43 -9.54 20.98
CA GLN A 160 -24.39 -9.92 20.02
C GLN A 160 -24.94 -10.71 18.83
N ILE A 161 -25.90 -11.61 19.06
CA ILE A 161 -26.56 -12.37 17.97
C ILE A 161 -27.34 -11.42 17.06
N GLN A 162 -28.11 -10.48 17.62
CA GLN A 162 -28.88 -9.49 16.85
C GLN A 162 -27.97 -8.64 15.97
N GLU A 163 -26.88 -8.10 16.53
CA GLU A 163 -25.90 -7.32 15.76
C GLU A 163 -25.27 -8.10 14.61
N LEU A 164 -24.93 -9.38 14.83
CA LEU A 164 -24.36 -10.23 13.79
C LEU A 164 -25.36 -10.52 12.67
N LEU A 165 -26.64 -10.72 13.00
CA LEU A 165 -27.71 -10.89 12.02
C LEU A 165 -27.93 -9.62 11.19
N GLU A 166 -27.89 -8.44 11.80
CA GLU A 166 -27.95 -7.15 11.10
C GLU A 166 -26.75 -6.94 10.17
N LYS A 167 -25.54 -7.26 10.63
CA LYS A 167 -24.32 -7.25 9.81
C LYS A 167 -24.41 -8.20 8.61
N GLN A 168 -25.02 -9.37 8.75
CA GLN A 168 -25.25 -10.28 7.62
C GLN A 168 -26.30 -9.74 6.63
N LYS A 169 -27.39 -9.12 7.12
CA LYS A 169 -28.42 -8.50 6.26
C LYS A 169 -27.85 -7.35 5.43
N THR A 170 -27.06 -6.48 6.06
CA THR A 170 -26.42 -5.34 5.39
C THR A 170 -25.42 -5.79 4.32
N ARG A 171 -24.61 -6.81 4.59
CA ARG A 171 -23.70 -7.40 3.58
C ARG A 171 -24.47 -7.94 2.36
N LYS A 172 -25.55 -8.69 2.57
CA LYS A 172 -26.39 -9.24 1.48
C LYS A 172 -27.13 -8.18 0.66
N SER A 173 -27.36 -6.98 1.20
CA SER A 173 -27.97 -5.87 0.45
C SER A 173 -26.98 -5.06 -0.40
N GLN A 174 -25.67 -5.26 -0.20
CA GLN A 174 -24.61 -4.55 -0.91
C GLN A 174 -23.98 -5.36 -2.05
N GLU A 175 -24.20 -6.69 -2.06
CA GLU A 175 -23.87 -7.60 -3.15
C GLU A 175 -25.00 -7.67 -4.19
#